data_AF-A0A661QGM9-F1
#
_entry.id   AF-A0A661QGM9-F1
#
_cell.length_a   1.000
_cell.length_b   1.000
_cell.length_c   1.000
_cell.angle_alpha   90.00
_cell.angle_beta   90.00
_cell.angle_gamma   90.00
#
_symmetry.space_group_name_H-M   'P 1'
#
loop_
_entity.id
_entity.type
_entity.pdbx_description
1 polymer ?
#
loop_
_entity_poly.entity_id
_entity_poly.type
_entity_poly.pdbx_seq_one_letter_code
_entity_poly.pdbx_strand_id
1 'polypeptide(L)'
;MKVFHQAGHQTIWNLESFREDNTGDGVIFSPVHFASERLERIVEQEIKEVSLFDPQFYVPDSQKSKLHSYDFFPEKIMNGFSTNDYEAVAYEAAKLCLDFQVRNDFESIIIPARYFPELISDYVTQQKKHFVDPFLAAVERENIDKKVFLTLPMTAMMLMDEEFKTNLLNWVTAYPEIDGVYLLVNFNEPTKQLQNFAKFKSYLEFIQGLMEAELSVICGYCNTEGIIVAVLDVYAVTIGAYENTRGFSIDKFLENDQERRGPAPRIYLPKLLNWVRWDTAEEIREDLPGLWEKIYTPTEHSEGVIASGQRPHFSQPLLYKHHFKLLADQYSEIRGLSMSDRITLLQEKIIEASKLYEEIEDNRVIFFDSNCKGEHLPVWNRILRHLRTAL
;
A
#
# COMPACT_ATOMS: atom_id res chain seq x y z
N MET A 1 -14.67 -2.90 -4.66
CA MET A 1 -13.37 -2.44 -4.13
C MET A 1 -13.49 -1.37 -3.02
N LYS A 2 -12.84 -1.56 -1.86
CA LYS A 2 -12.60 -0.57 -0.78
C LYS A 2 -11.28 0.21 -0.96
N VAL A 3 -11.13 1.34 -0.27
CA VAL A 3 -9.91 2.17 -0.23
C VAL A 3 -9.46 2.36 1.21
N PHE A 4 -8.35 1.76 1.61
CA PHE A 4 -7.81 1.94 2.96
C PHE A 4 -6.67 2.95 3.00
N HIS A 5 -6.60 3.74 4.06
CA HIS A 5 -5.39 4.49 4.38
C HIS A 5 -4.31 3.53 4.90
N GLN A 6 -3.19 3.41 4.20
CA GLN A 6 -2.01 2.70 4.72
C GLN A 6 -1.31 3.59 5.75
N ALA A 7 -1.54 3.33 7.05
CA ALA A 7 -1.01 4.20 8.09
C ALA A 7 0.51 4.10 8.18
N GLY A 8 1.15 5.27 8.29
CA GLY A 8 2.59 5.41 8.47
C GLY A 8 2.95 6.23 9.69
N HIS A 9 4.15 6.81 9.67
CA HIS A 9 4.46 7.93 10.54
C HIS A 9 3.40 9.03 10.36
N GLN A 10 3.07 9.76 11.43
CA GLN A 10 1.95 10.72 11.46
C GLN A 10 0.58 10.10 11.11
N THR A 11 0.27 8.91 11.65
CA THR A 11 -1.03 8.24 11.54
C THR A 11 -2.23 9.15 11.78
N ILE A 12 -2.06 10.22 12.58
CA ILE A 12 -3.12 11.20 12.82
C ILE A 12 -3.62 11.89 11.53
N TRP A 13 -2.76 12.08 10.53
CA TRP A 13 -3.18 12.67 9.25
C TRP A 13 -4.13 11.75 8.49
N ASN A 14 -3.90 10.44 8.54
CA ASN A 14 -4.80 9.45 7.98
C ASN A 14 -6.15 9.45 8.71
N LEU A 15 -6.12 9.52 10.05
CA LEU A 15 -7.33 9.56 10.86
C LEU A 15 -8.15 10.83 10.63
N GLU A 16 -7.49 11.98 10.59
CA GLU A 16 -8.16 13.26 10.29
C GLU A 16 -8.77 13.24 8.89
N SER A 17 -8.05 12.80 7.85
CA SER A 17 -8.64 12.71 6.51
C SER A 17 -9.78 11.70 6.39
N PHE A 18 -9.69 10.57 7.09
CA PHE A 18 -10.81 9.62 7.14
C PHE A 18 -12.05 10.24 7.79
N ARG A 19 -11.89 10.95 8.93
CA ARG A 19 -13.00 11.53 9.71
C ARG A 19 -13.58 12.81 9.13
N GLU A 20 -12.71 13.74 8.77
CA GLU A 20 -13.06 15.12 8.43
C GLU A 20 -13.30 15.26 6.93
N ASP A 21 -12.44 14.63 6.12
CA ASP A 21 -12.51 14.71 4.65
C ASP A 21 -13.38 13.59 4.04
N ASN A 22 -13.90 12.66 4.85
CA ASN A 22 -14.61 11.43 4.41
C ASN A 22 -13.85 10.66 3.32
N THR A 23 -12.53 10.55 3.50
CA THR A 23 -11.64 9.96 2.49
C THR A 23 -11.33 8.50 2.86
N GLY A 24 -11.62 7.58 1.94
CA GLY A 24 -11.40 6.14 2.14
C GLY A 24 -12.49 5.45 2.96
N ASP A 25 -12.35 4.14 3.12
CA ASP A 25 -13.29 3.23 3.79
C ASP A 25 -12.75 2.72 5.14
N GLY A 26 -11.52 3.11 5.52
CA GLY A 26 -10.89 2.76 6.80
C GLY A 26 -9.38 2.97 6.82
N VAL A 27 -8.70 2.46 7.84
CA VAL A 27 -7.25 2.57 8.04
C VAL A 27 -6.61 1.20 8.22
N ILE A 28 -5.44 0.95 7.62
CA ILE A 28 -4.60 -0.21 7.97
C ILE A 28 -3.55 0.27 8.98
N PHE A 29 -3.72 -0.07 10.26
CA PHE A 29 -2.81 0.31 11.33
C PHE A 29 -1.49 -0.45 11.25
N SER A 30 -0.40 0.25 11.55
CA SER A 30 0.98 -0.23 11.40
C SER A 30 1.75 -0.15 12.73
N PRO A 31 1.99 -1.29 13.40
CA PRO A 31 2.77 -1.40 14.64
C PRO A 31 4.15 -0.75 14.62
N VAL A 32 4.85 -0.75 13.48
CA VAL A 32 6.17 -0.09 13.38
C VAL A 32 6.08 1.44 13.51
N HIS A 33 4.90 2.02 13.28
CA HIS A 33 4.67 3.46 13.31
C HIS A 33 3.76 3.93 14.43
N PHE A 34 2.98 3.03 15.03
CA PHE A 34 1.96 3.35 16.01
C PHE A 34 2.04 2.34 17.17
N ALA A 35 2.20 2.83 18.40
CA ALA A 35 2.34 1.96 19.58
C ALA A 35 0.96 1.46 20.06
N SER A 36 0.93 0.28 20.68
CA SER A 36 -0.28 -0.39 21.19
C SER A 36 -1.11 0.53 22.11
N GLU A 37 -0.49 1.08 23.15
CA GLU A 37 -1.13 1.99 24.12
C GLU A 37 -1.76 3.20 23.43
N ARG A 38 -1.09 3.73 22.39
CA ARG A 38 -1.62 4.87 21.64
C ARG A 38 -2.82 4.46 20.82
N LEU A 39 -2.76 3.31 20.14
CA LEU A 39 -3.88 2.77 19.38
C LEU A 39 -5.11 2.58 20.26
N GLU A 40 -4.94 1.95 21.41
CA GLU A 40 -6.04 1.66 22.32
C GLU A 40 -6.63 2.93 22.94
N ARG A 41 -5.78 3.94 23.22
CA ARG A 41 -6.21 5.17 23.89
C ARG A 41 -6.84 6.21 22.95
N ILE A 42 -6.32 6.37 21.73
CA ILE A 42 -6.68 7.53 20.88
C ILE A 42 -7.55 7.17 19.68
N VAL A 43 -7.57 5.90 19.27
CA VAL A 43 -8.40 5.47 18.15
C VAL A 43 -9.75 5.04 18.68
N GLU A 44 -10.80 5.72 18.22
CA GLU A 44 -12.20 5.39 18.51
C GLU A 44 -12.56 4.00 18.00
N GLN A 45 -13.51 3.35 18.69
CA GLN A 45 -13.86 1.96 18.42
C GLN A 45 -14.49 1.79 17.03
N GLU A 46 -15.35 2.74 16.64
CA GLU A 46 -16.05 2.79 15.35
C GLU A 46 -15.07 2.87 14.18
N ILE A 47 -13.88 3.46 14.38
CA ILE A 47 -12.82 3.47 13.36
C ILE A 47 -12.17 2.10 13.25
N LYS A 48 -11.92 1.44 14.38
CA LYS A 48 -11.30 0.10 14.38
C LYS A 48 -12.19 -0.91 13.67
N GLU A 49 -13.51 -0.85 13.90
CA GLU A 49 -14.51 -1.73 13.30
C GLU A 49 -14.52 -1.75 11.76
N VAL A 50 -14.17 -0.63 11.13
CA VAL A 50 -14.06 -0.49 9.66
C VAL A 50 -12.60 -0.49 9.18
N SER A 51 -11.65 -0.78 10.07
CA SER A 51 -10.22 -0.73 9.81
C SER A 51 -9.59 -2.11 9.93
N LEU A 52 -8.35 -2.21 9.44
CA LEU A 52 -7.55 -3.41 9.54
C LEU A 52 -6.33 -3.16 10.43
N PHE A 53 -5.80 -4.24 10.98
CA PHE A 53 -4.56 -4.22 11.73
C PHE A 53 -3.54 -5.14 11.06
N ASP A 54 -2.47 -4.56 10.52
CA ASP A 54 -1.36 -5.32 9.97
C ASP A 54 -0.39 -5.66 11.11
N PRO A 55 -0.20 -6.94 11.53
CA PRO A 55 0.69 -7.25 12.66
C PRO A 55 2.19 -7.10 12.35
N GLN A 56 2.57 -7.04 11.07
CA GLN A 56 3.92 -6.70 10.59
C GLN A 56 5.07 -7.64 11.03
N PHE A 57 4.88 -8.97 10.98
CA PHE A 57 5.97 -9.92 11.27
C PHE A 57 6.98 -10.07 10.12
N TYR A 58 7.07 -9.09 9.21
CA TYR A 58 7.96 -9.14 8.05
C TYR A 58 9.42 -9.34 8.43
N VAL A 59 9.85 -8.68 9.50
CA VAL A 59 11.19 -8.74 10.09
C VAL A 59 11.02 -9.06 11.58
N PRO A 60 10.87 -10.35 11.94
CA PRO A 60 10.51 -10.78 13.30
C PRO A 60 11.49 -10.35 14.40
N ASP A 61 12.75 -10.13 14.03
CA ASP A 61 13.88 -9.70 14.88
C ASP A 61 14.05 -8.17 14.94
N SER A 62 13.08 -7.41 14.39
CA SER A 62 13.13 -5.95 14.39
C SER A 62 13.21 -5.38 15.81
N GLN A 63 14.14 -4.45 16.01
CA GLN A 63 14.40 -3.78 17.29
C GLN A 63 13.59 -2.48 17.47
N LYS A 64 12.60 -2.21 16.60
CA LYS A 64 11.81 -0.97 16.68
C LYS A 64 10.95 -0.98 17.95
N SER A 65 11.19 0.00 18.82
CA SER A 65 10.49 0.14 20.11
C SER A 65 8.96 0.10 20.05
N LYS A 66 8.35 0.59 18.97
CA LYS A 66 6.89 0.53 18.80
C LYS A 66 6.38 -0.89 18.49
N LEU A 67 7.14 -1.70 17.76
CA LEU A 67 6.80 -3.12 17.58
C LEU A 67 6.85 -3.84 18.93
N HIS A 68 7.85 -3.53 19.76
CA HIS A 68 8.01 -4.10 21.10
C HIS A 68 6.93 -3.65 22.11
N SER A 69 6.09 -2.67 21.75
CA SER A 69 4.91 -2.32 22.56
C SER A 69 3.76 -3.33 22.40
N TYR A 70 3.86 -4.24 21.43
CA TYR A 70 2.88 -5.30 21.20
C TYR A 70 3.42 -6.62 21.75
N ASP A 71 2.75 -7.17 22.76
CA ASP A 71 3.20 -8.37 23.48
C ASP A 71 3.26 -9.63 22.60
N PHE A 72 2.56 -9.63 21.46
CA PHE A 72 2.58 -10.74 20.51
C PHE A 72 3.79 -10.73 19.57
N PHE A 73 4.58 -9.64 19.52
CA PHE A 73 5.61 -9.49 18.50
C PHE A 73 6.76 -10.49 18.74
N PRO A 74 7.31 -11.17 17.71
CA PRO A 74 8.25 -12.28 17.91
C PRO A 74 9.49 -11.92 18.73
N GLU A 75 10.15 -10.79 18.42
CA GLU A 75 11.30 -10.30 19.20
C GLU A 75 10.95 -10.05 20.68
N LYS A 76 9.74 -9.55 20.93
CA LYS A 76 9.26 -9.21 22.28
C LYS A 76 9.01 -10.46 23.13
N ILE A 77 8.41 -11.49 22.54
CA ILE A 77 8.13 -12.76 23.21
C ILE A 77 9.43 -13.51 23.53
N MET A 78 10.36 -13.52 22.57
CA MET A 78 11.59 -14.32 22.69
C MET A 78 12.72 -13.62 23.43
N ASN A 79 12.71 -12.28 23.49
CA ASN A 79 13.84 -11.46 23.97
C ASN A 79 15.13 -11.82 23.22
N GLY A 80 15.06 -11.80 21.89
CA GLY A 80 16.08 -12.26 20.95
C GLY A 80 15.54 -13.33 20.01
N PHE A 81 15.06 -12.92 18.83
CA PHE A 81 14.43 -13.82 17.87
C PHE A 81 15.43 -14.80 17.24
N SER A 82 15.02 -16.07 17.19
CA SER A 82 15.70 -17.16 16.50
C SER A 82 14.66 -17.99 15.78
N THR A 83 14.85 -18.25 14.49
CA THR A 83 13.85 -18.98 13.69
C THR A 83 13.63 -20.40 14.20
N ASN A 84 14.69 -21.07 14.67
CA ASN A 84 14.61 -22.44 15.20
C ASN A 84 13.80 -22.49 16.50
N ASP A 85 14.00 -21.51 17.38
CA ASP A 85 13.36 -21.49 18.70
C ASP A 85 11.94 -20.91 18.65
N TYR A 86 11.63 -20.10 17.62
CA TYR A 86 10.33 -19.47 17.47
C TYR A 86 9.18 -20.48 17.33
N GLU A 87 9.42 -21.66 16.77
CA GLU A 87 8.42 -22.72 16.70
C GLU A 87 7.79 -23.03 18.07
N ALA A 88 8.58 -23.01 19.15
CA ALA A 88 8.11 -23.31 20.49
C ALA A 88 7.11 -22.28 21.03
N VAL A 89 7.12 -21.06 20.50
CA VAL A 89 6.27 -19.94 20.94
C VAL A 89 5.31 -19.44 19.85
N ALA A 90 5.34 -20.02 18.65
CA ALA A 90 4.54 -19.56 17.51
C ALA A 90 3.03 -19.57 17.79
N TYR A 91 2.53 -20.59 18.49
CA TYR A 91 1.12 -20.68 18.91
C TYR A 91 0.74 -19.64 19.97
N GLU A 92 1.68 -19.29 20.86
CA GLU A 92 1.46 -18.23 21.85
C GLU A 92 1.42 -16.86 21.16
N ALA A 93 2.38 -16.58 20.27
CA ALA A 93 2.40 -15.37 19.47
C ALA A 93 1.12 -15.20 18.64
N ALA A 94 0.69 -16.29 17.99
CA ALA A 94 -0.55 -16.33 17.21
C ALA A 94 -1.78 -15.99 18.07
N LYS A 95 -1.91 -16.63 19.24
CA LYS A 95 -3.00 -16.37 20.15
C LYS A 95 -3.02 -14.93 20.64
N LEU A 96 -1.88 -14.41 21.14
CA LEU A 96 -1.80 -13.03 21.63
C LEU A 96 -2.10 -12.00 20.53
N CYS A 97 -1.69 -12.28 19.30
CA CYS A 97 -1.98 -11.43 18.15
C CYS A 97 -3.47 -11.46 17.79
N LEU A 98 -4.07 -12.65 17.76
CA LEU A 98 -5.51 -12.82 17.52
C LEU A 98 -6.33 -12.11 18.60
N ASP A 99 -6.00 -12.33 19.88
CA ASP A 99 -6.66 -11.71 21.03
C ASP A 99 -6.61 -10.18 20.92
N PHE A 100 -5.47 -9.61 20.49
CA PHE A 100 -5.34 -8.17 20.26
C PHE A 100 -6.26 -7.69 19.14
N GLN A 101 -6.33 -8.41 18.02
CA GLN A 101 -7.15 -8.04 16.88
C GLN A 101 -8.65 -8.12 17.20
N VAL A 102 -9.08 -9.20 17.85
CA VAL A 102 -10.48 -9.44 18.25
C VAL A 102 -10.92 -8.44 19.31
N ARG A 103 -10.10 -8.19 20.34
CA ARG A 103 -10.43 -7.22 21.41
C ARG A 103 -10.58 -5.78 20.90
N ASN A 104 -9.87 -5.43 19.83
CA ASN A 104 -9.99 -4.12 19.18
C ASN A 104 -11.07 -4.11 18.08
N ASP A 105 -11.72 -5.23 17.83
CA ASP A 105 -12.82 -5.42 16.89
C ASP A 105 -12.51 -5.01 15.43
N PHE A 106 -11.28 -5.20 14.95
CA PHE A 106 -10.94 -4.86 13.57
C PHE A 106 -11.81 -5.60 12.55
N GLU A 107 -12.07 -4.98 11.38
CA GLU A 107 -13.00 -5.49 10.35
C GLU A 107 -12.74 -6.95 9.98
N SER A 108 -11.47 -7.34 9.94
CA SER A 108 -11.02 -8.68 9.54
C SER A 108 -9.76 -9.06 10.29
N ILE A 109 -9.49 -10.36 10.36
CA ILE A 109 -8.28 -10.90 10.96
C ILE A 109 -7.18 -10.95 9.90
N ILE A 110 -6.01 -10.41 10.23
CA ILE A 110 -4.81 -10.50 9.40
C ILE A 110 -3.85 -11.52 10.02
N ILE A 111 -3.53 -12.58 9.29
CA ILE A 111 -2.44 -13.50 9.60
C ILE A 111 -1.15 -12.89 9.04
N PRO A 112 -0.13 -12.63 9.88
CA PRO A 112 1.12 -12.06 9.40
C PRO A 112 2.00 -13.13 8.74
N ALA A 113 3.02 -12.68 8.02
CA ALA A 113 4.01 -13.56 7.41
C ALA A 113 5.39 -12.88 7.42
N ARG A 114 6.44 -13.70 7.33
CA ARG A 114 7.82 -13.20 7.25
C ARG A 114 8.17 -12.79 5.82
N TYR A 115 8.94 -11.73 5.65
CA TYR A 115 9.48 -11.35 4.36
C TYR A 115 10.84 -12.02 4.13
N PHE A 116 11.06 -12.53 2.92
CA PHE A 116 12.34 -13.06 2.48
C PHE A 116 12.79 -12.31 1.21
N PRO A 117 13.99 -11.70 1.20
CA PRO A 117 14.48 -10.95 0.05
C PRO A 117 14.90 -11.84 -1.12
N GLU A 118 15.18 -13.12 -0.86
CA GLU A 118 15.67 -14.10 -1.82
C GLU A 118 14.63 -15.19 -2.07
N LEU A 119 14.79 -15.93 -3.17
CA LEU A 119 14.03 -17.15 -3.45
C LEU A 119 14.57 -18.28 -2.56
N ILE A 120 13.85 -18.57 -1.48
CA ILE A 120 14.19 -19.69 -0.59
C ILE A 120 13.30 -20.90 -0.89
N SER A 121 13.89 -22.09 -0.96
CA SER A 121 13.18 -23.32 -1.37
C SER A 121 12.14 -23.80 -0.35
N ASP A 122 12.32 -23.44 0.92
CA ASP A 122 11.45 -23.81 2.03
C ASP A 122 10.52 -22.68 2.47
N TYR A 123 10.34 -21.63 1.64
CA TYR A 123 9.47 -20.47 1.94
C TYR A 123 8.12 -20.92 2.49
N VAL A 124 7.38 -21.74 1.73
CA VAL A 124 6.05 -22.20 2.09
C VAL A 124 6.07 -22.96 3.41
N THR A 125 7.02 -23.88 3.58
CA THR A 125 7.17 -24.68 4.81
C THR A 125 7.41 -23.80 6.03
N GLN A 126 8.28 -22.80 5.92
CA GLN A 126 8.55 -21.86 7.00
C GLN A 126 7.31 -21.00 7.32
N GLN A 127 6.61 -20.47 6.31
CA GLN A 127 5.42 -19.66 6.54
C GLN A 127 4.32 -20.46 7.23
N LYS A 128 4.06 -21.69 6.77
CA LYS A 128 3.09 -22.61 7.37
C LYS A 128 3.36 -22.84 8.84
N LYS A 129 4.57 -23.32 9.12
CA LYS A 129 4.98 -23.80 10.43
C LYS A 129 5.01 -22.68 11.48
N HIS A 130 5.48 -21.50 11.10
CA HIS A 130 5.73 -20.42 12.04
C HIS A 130 4.58 -19.42 12.14
N PHE A 131 3.73 -19.30 11.11
CA PHE A 131 2.72 -18.25 11.05
C PHE A 131 1.34 -18.77 10.66
N VAL A 132 1.18 -19.49 9.54
CA VAL A 132 -0.18 -19.83 9.06
C VAL A 132 -0.87 -20.86 9.95
N ASP A 133 -0.27 -22.03 10.16
CA ASP A 133 -0.91 -23.12 10.92
C ASP A 133 -1.18 -22.71 12.39
N PRO A 134 -0.24 -22.04 13.11
CA PRO A 134 -0.50 -21.55 14.47
C PRO A 134 -1.65 -20.54 14.56
N PHE A 135 -1.79 -19.63 13.60
CA PHE A 135 -2.86 -18.63 13.58
C PHE A 135 -4.21 -19.25 13.21
N LEU A 136 -4.27 -20.14 12.22
CA LEU A 136 -5.50 -20.83 11.87
C LEU A 136 -6.01 -21.70 13.03
N ALA A 137 -5.11 -22.40 13.74
CA ALA A 137 -5.48 -23.15 14.93
C ALA A 137 -6.02 -22.26 16.07
N ALA A 138 -5.56 -21.00 16.16
CA ALA A 138 -6.11 -20.03 17.11
C ALA A 138 -7.49 -19.52 16.67
N VAL A 139 -7.66 -19.21 15.38
CA VAL A 139 -8.93 -18.77 14.78
C VAL A 139 -10.02 -19.82 14.95
N GLU A 140 -9.72 -21.09 14.64
CA GLU A 140 -10.64 -22.21 14.79
C GLU A 140 -11.08 -22.39 16.25
N ARG A 141 -10.12 -22.32 17.19
CA ARG A 141 -10.40 -22.51 18.62
C ARG A 141 -11.32 -21.44 19.20
N GLU A 142 -11.11 -20.19 18.82
CA GLU A 142 -11.91 -19.06 19.33
C GLU A 142 -13.22 -18.86 18.53
N ASN A 143 -13.47 -19.67 17.49
CA ASN A 143 -14.67 -19.65 16.64
C ASN A 143 -14.98 -18.23 16.13
N ILE A 144 -13.96 -17.59 15.54
CA ILE A 144 -14.05 -16.21 15.05
C ILE A 144 -14.89 -16.13 13.78
N ASP A 145 -15.96 -15.33 13.81
CA ASP A 145 -16.85 -15.06 12.67
C ASP A 145 -16.43 -13.76 11.95
N LYS A 146 -15.19 -13.72 11.46
CA LYS A 146 -14.65 -12.62 10.66
C LYS A 146 -13.84 -13.17 9.49
N LYS A 147 -13.78 -12.40 8.40
CA LYS A 147 -12.89 -12.74 7.29
C LYS A 147 -11.44 -12.83 7.75
N VAL A 148 -10.73 -13.81 7.23
CA VAL A 148 -9.32 -14.07 7.51
C VAL A 148 -8.50 -13.81 6.25
N PHE A 149 -7.56 -12.87 6.35
CA PHE A 149 -6.62 -12.58 5.27
C PHE A 149 -5.22 -13.03 5.64
N LEU A 150 -4.56 -13.75 4.73
CA LEU A 150 -3.14 -14.05 4.84
C LEU A 150 -2.31 -12.91 4.26
N THR A 151 -1.38 -12.38 5.04
CA THR A 151 -0.39 -11.45 4.51
C THR A 151 0.59 -12.21 3.62
N LEU A 152 0.82 -11.71 2.40
CA LEU A 152 1.77 -12.29 1.46
C LEU A 152 2.81 -11.25 1.07
N PRO A 153 3.89 -11.11 1.85
CA PRO A 153 4.99 -10.21 1.53
C PRO A 153 5.94 -10.89 0.54
N MET A 154 6.08 -10.28 -0.63
CA MET A 154 6.79 -10.84 -1.78
C MET A 154 7.81 -9.87 -2.36
N THR A 155 8.75 -10.42 -3.13
CA THR A 155 9.58 -9.64 -4.06
C THR A 155 9.02 -9.76 -5.47
N ALA A 156 9.31 -8.78 -6.33
CA ALA A 156 9.04 -8.93 -7.75
C ALA A 156 9.78 -10.13 -8.37
N MET A 157 10.90 -10.57 -7.79
CA MET A 157 11.62 -11.78 -8.25
C MET A 157 10.77 -13.03 -8.08
N MET A 158 10.08 -13.17 -6.93
CA MET A 158 9.15 -14.27 -6.67
C MET A 158 7.99 -14.31 -7.66
N LEU A 159 7.49 -13.15 -8.06
CA LEU A 159 6.43 -13.05 -9.07
C LEU A 159 6.94 -13.39 -10.48
N MET A 160 8.20 -13.06 -10.77
CA MET A 160 8.78 -13.30 -12.10
C MET A 160 9.22 -14.76 -12.31
N ASP A 161 9.30 -15.55 -11.24
CA ASP A 161 9.60 -16.97 -11.30
C ASP A 161 8.30 -17.78 -11.37
N GLU A 162 8.02 -18.40 -12.53
CA GLU A 162 6.74 -19.10 -12.78
C GLU A 162 6.52 -20.31 -11.86
N GLU A 163 7.59 -21.03 -11.51
CA GLU A 163 7.50 -22.18 -10.61
C GLU A 163 7.17 -21.72 -9.19
N PHE A 164 7.88 -20.70 -8.70
CA PHE A 164 7.64 -20.11 -7.38
C PHE A 164 6.24 -19.51 -7.30
N LYS A 165 5.82 -18.76 -8.32
CA LYS A 165 4.48 -18.16 -8.41
C LYS A 165 3.38 -19.21 -8.37
N THR A 166 3.53 -20.31 -9.14
CA THR A 166 2.56 -21.41 -9.15
C THR A 166 2.50 -22.12 -7.80
N ASN A 167 3.66 -22.38 -7.18
CA ASN A 167 3.74 -22.99 -5.86
C ASN A 167 3.06 -22.13 -4.78
N LEU A 168 3.22 -20.81 -4.85
CA LEU A 168 2.54 -19.88 -3.95
C LEU A 168 1.03 -19.87 -4.15
N LEU A 169 0.54 -19.80 -5.40
CA LEU A 169 -0.91 -19.85 -5.68
C LEU A 169 -1.52 -21.15 -5.13
N ASN A 170 -0.87 -22.30 -5.37
CA ASN A 170 -1.34 -23.59 -4.85
C ASN A 170 -1.33 -23.64 -3.32
N TRP A 171 -0.33 -23.01 -2.68
CA TRP A 171 -0.25 -23.00 -1.23
C TRP A 171 -1.34 -22.13 -0.59
N VAL A 172 -1.53 -20.90 -1.09
CA VAL A 172 -2.51 -19.97 -0.52
C VAL A 172 -3.93 -20.49 -0.70
N THR A 173 -4.23 -21.13 -1.85
CA THR A 173 -5.56 -21.69 -2.14
C THR A 173 -5.84 -23.03 -1.46
N ALA A 174 -4.87 -23.60 -0.74
CA ALA A 174 -5.05 -24.87 -0.02
C ALA A 174 -5.77 -24.75 1.33
N TYR A 175 -6.01 -23.52 1.83
CA TYR A 175 -6.66 -23.27 3.12
C TYR A 175 -8.08 -22.74 2.92
N PRO A 176 -9.12 -23.55 3.18
CA PRO A 176 -10.50 -23.08 3.09
C PRO A 176 -10.86 -22.01 4.14
N GLU A 177 -10.07 -21.89 5.21
CA GLU A 177 -10.26 -20.91 6.27
C GLU A 177 -9.75 -19.50 5.90
N ILE A 178 -9.04 -19.37 4.77
CA ILE A 178 -8.49 -18.09 4.30
C ILE A 178 -9.44 -17.51 3.24
N ASP A 179 -10.09 -16.39 3.56
CA ASP A 179 -10.99 -15.67 2.65
C ASP A 179 -10.25 -14.82 1.61
N GLY A 180 -8.97 -14.53 1.86
CA GLY A 180 -8.25 -13.55 1.05
C GLY A 180 -6.77 -13.38 1.38
N VAL A 181 -6.14 -12.50 0.60
CA VAL A 181 -4.72 -12.17 0.70
C VAL A 181 -4.53 -10.68 0.89
N TYR A 182 -3.71 -10.30 1.87
CA TYR A 182 -3.13 -8.96 1.95
C TYR A 182 -1.75 -8.96 1.27
N LEU A 183 -1.73 -8.54 0.02
CA LEU A 183 -0.59 -8.68 -0.88
C LEU A 183 0.32 -7.45 -0.81
N LEU A 184 1.61 -7.69 -0.56
CA LEU A 184 2.64 -6.66 -0.46
C LEU A 184 3.81 -7.04 -1.34
N VAL A 185 4.17 -6.16 -2.28
CA VAL A 185 5.22 -6.46 -3.25
C VAL A 185 6.32 -5.42 -3.16
N ASN A 186 7.53 -5.89 -2.85
CA ASN A 186 8.73 -5.11 -3.03
C ASN A 186 9.19 -5.24 -4.49
N PHE A 187 8.93 -4.21 -5.28
CA PHE A 187 9.34 -4.17 -6.69
C PHE A 187 10.83 -3.92 -6.90
N ASN A 188 11.52 -3.37 -5.90
CA ASN A 188 12.93 -2.97 -5.97
C ASN A 188 13.25 -2.20 -7.26
N GLU A 189 12.50 -1.12 -7.52
CA GLU A 189 12.73 -0.21 -8.63
C GLU A 189 13.33 1.11 -8.12
N PRO A 190 14.26 1.73 -8.88
CA PRO A 190 14.81 3.04 -8.52
C PRO A 190 13.81 4.18 -8.74
N THR A 191 12.75 3.91 -9.52
CA THR A 191 11.66 4.85 -9.81
C THR A 191 10.52 4.68 -8.83
N LYS A 192 9.80 5.78 -8.56
CA LYS A 192 8.64 5.79 -7.65
C LYS A 192 7.38 5.23 -8.28
N GLN A 193 7.26 5.38 -9.58
CA GLN A 193 6.20 4.75 -10.37
C GLN A 193 6.74 3.44 -10.94
N LEU A 194 5.88 2.43 -11.07
CA LEU A 194 6.24 1.18 -11.74
C LEU A 194 6.43 1.41 -13.24
N GLN A 195 7.66 1.18 -13.72
CA GLN A 195 8.03 1.34 -15.13
C GLN A 195 8.45 0.02 -15.78
N ASN A 196 8.64 -1.05 -15.01
CA ASN A 196 8.94 -2.36 -15.60
C ASN A 196 7.66 -3.10 -16.01
N PHE A 197 7.42 -3.19 -17.32
CA PHE A 197 6.27 -3.91 -17.88
C PHE A 197 6.18 -5.37 -17.40
N ALA A 198 7.29 -6.09 -17.33
CA ALA A 198 7.28 -7.51 -17.00
C ALA A 198 6.91 -7.74 -15.52
N LYS A 199 7.50 -6.95 -14.61
CA LYS A 199 7.15 -7.01 -13.18
C LYS A 199 5.69 -6.62 -12.93
N PHE A 200 5.21 -5.55 -13.58
CA PHE A 200 3.84 -5.10 -13.38
C PHE A 200 2.82 -6.09 -13.99
N LYS A 201 3.12 -6.65 -15.16
CA LYS A 201 2.31 -7.71 -15.76
C LYS A 201 2.22 -8.92 -14.81
N SER A 202 3.35 -9.42 -14.31
CA SER A 202 3.34 -10.59 -13.43
C SER A 202 2.59 -10.34 -12.12
N TYR A 203 2.70 -9.12 -11.58
CA TYR A 203 1.93 -8.71 -10.41
C TYR A 203 0.41 -8.77 -10.65
N LEU A 204 -0.07 -8.24 -11.79
CA LEU A 204 -1.50 -8.26 -12.11
C LEU A 204 -2.00 -9.67 -12.43
N GLU A 205 -1.23 -10.49 -13.16
CA GLU A 205 -1.57 -11.88 -13.43
C GLU A 205 -1.65 -12.71 -12.14
N PHE A 206 -0.76 -12.45 -11.18
CA PHE A 206 -0.82 -13.10 -9.87
C PHE A 206 -2.08 -12.70 -9.09
N ILE A 207 -2.46 -11.41 -9.11
CA ILE A 207 -3.72 -10.95 -8.52
C ILE A 207 -4.92 -11.65 -9.18
N GLN A 208 -4.94 -11.73 -10.52
CA GLN A 208 -6.00 -12.42 -11.24
C GLN A 208 -6.07 -13.91 -10.84
N GLY A 209 -4.94 -14.61 -10.74
CA GLY A 209 -4.90 -15.99 -10.28
C GLY A 209 -5.44 -16.19 -8.86
N LEU A 210 -5.19 -15.25 -7.94
CA LEU A 210 -5.79 -15.27 -6.60
C LEU A 210 -7.32 -15.07 -6.68
N MET A 211 -7.78 -14.11 -7.49
CA MET A 211 -9.20 -13.80 -7.64
C MET A 211 -9.99 -14.91 -8.36
N GLU A 212 -9.37 -15.59 -9.34
CA GLU A 212 -9.92 -16.77 -10.01
C GLU A 212 -10.11 -17.94 -9.04
N ALA A 213 -9.30 -18.00 -7.99
CA ALA A 213 -9.46 -18.92 -6.87
C ALA A 213 -10.43 -18.40 -5.78
N GLU A 214 -11.25 -17.40 -6.10
CA GLU A 214 -12.27 -16.78 -5.24
C GLU A 214 -11.73 -16.08 -3.99
N LEU A 215 -10.42 -15.78 -3.94
CA LEU A 215 -9.81 -15.05 -2.82
C LEU A 215 -10.00 -13.54 -2.96
N SER A 216 -10.38 -12.90 -1.85
CA SER A 216 -10.43 -11.45 -1.73
C SER A 216 -9.01 -10.86 -1.65
N VAL A 217 -8.62 -10.00 -2.59
CA VAL A 217 -7.25 -9.43 -2.60
C VAL A 217 -7.23 -7.99 -2.07
N ILE A 218 -6.43 -7.73 -1.04
CA ILE A 218 -6.08 -6.38 -0.56
C ILE A 218 -4.70 -6.03 -1.09
N CYS A 219 -4.59 -5.01 -1.94
CA CYS A 219 -3.32 -4.51 -2.44
C CYS A 219 -2.78 -3.42 -1.50
N GLY A 220 -1.79 -3.79 -0.68
CA GLY A 220 -1.14 -2.89 0.26
C GLY A 220 -0.08 -2.00 -0.41
N TYR A 221 0.26 -0.89 0.24
CA TYR A 221 1.33 0.01 -0.17
C TYR A 221 1.26 0.52 -1.61
N CYS A 222 0.06 0.75 -2.16
CA CYS A 222 -0.08 1.28 -3.52
C CYS A 222 0.39 2.75 -3.59
N ASN A 223 1.15 3.08 -4.64
CA ASN A 223 1.31 4.45 -5.10
C ASN A 223 0.25 4.75 -6.18
N THR A 224 0.55 5.68 -7.08
CA THR A 224 -0.37 6.05 -8.16
C THR A 224 -0.73 4.88 -9.08
N GLU A 225 0.13 3.86 -9.24
CA GLU A 225 -0.22 2.65 -10.02
C GLU A 225 -1.42 1.87 -9.46
N GLY A 226 -1.84 2.14 -8.22
CA GLY A 226 -3.02 1.54 -7.62
C GLY A 226 -4.28 1.74 -8.47
N ILE A 227 -4.39 2.83 -9.24
CA ILE A 227 -5.50 3.05 -10.19
C ILE A 227 -5.54 2.01 -11.30
N ILE A 228 -4.38 1.50 -11.73
CA ILE A 228 -4.29 0.45 -12.76
C ILE A 228 -4.64 -0.91 -12.13
N VAL A 229 -4.19 -1.16 -10.89
CA VAL A 229 -4.57 -2.36 -10.13
C VAL A 229 -6.07 -2.44 -9.92
N ALA A 230 -6.70 -1.31 -9.63
CA ALA A 230 -8.14 -1.20 -9.39
C ALA A 230 -9.03 -1.58 -10.60
N VAL A 231 -8.46 -1.69 -11.81
CA VAL A 231 -9.16 -2.25 -12.98
C VAL A 231 -9.72 -3.64 -12.68
N LEU A 232 -8.98 -4.45 -11.91
CA LEU A 232 -9.32 -5.83 -11.58
C LEU A 232 -10.47 -5.97 -10.57
N ASP A 233 -10.99 -4.88 -9.99
CA ASP A 233 -11.96 -4.91 -8.88
C ASP A 233 -11.51 -5.69 -7.64
N VAL A 234 -10.24 -5.55 -7.26
CA VAL A 234 -9.72 -6.16 -6.03
C VAL A 234 -10.56 -5.77 -4.81
N TYR A 235 -10.50 -6.58 -3.74
CA TYR A 235 -11.27 -6.32 -2.52
C TYR A 235 -10.95 -4.94 -1.95
N ALA A 236 -9.66 -4.57 -1.89
CA ALA A 236 -9.25 -3.23 -1.51
C ALA A 236 -7.91 -2.78 -2.10
N VAL A 237 -7.74 -1.47 -2.23
CA VAL A 237 -6.47 -0.79 -2.54
C VAL A 237 -6.12 0.17 -1.40
N THR A 238 -4.91 0.71 -1.42
CA THR A 238 -4.42 1.59 -0.35
C THR A 238 -3.99 2.98 -0.82
N ILE A 239 -4.02 3.94 0.11
CA ILE A 239 -3.46 5.29 -0.05
C ILE A 239 -2.55 5.63 1.14
N GLY A 240 -1.32 6.07 0.86
CA GLY A 240 -0.30 6.38 1.88
C GLY A 240 0.20 7.83 1.79
N ALA A 241 0.56 8.44 2.92
CA ALA A 241 1.11 9.81 2.93
C ALA A 241 2.53 9.81 2.34
N TYR A 242 3.40 9.04 2.97
CA TYR A 242 4.82 8.98 2.65
C TYR A 242 5.13 7.88 1.64
N GLU A 243 6.29 7.99 1.00
CA GLU A 243 6.75 7.02 -0.01
C GLU A 243 6.83 5.59 0.55
N ASN A 244 7.24 5.43 1.81
CA ASN A 244 7.29 4.13 2.50
C ASN A 244 5.91 3.56 2.91
N THR A 245 4.84 4.29 2.63
CA THR A 245 3.43 3.86 2.70
C THR A 245 2.79 3.75 1.31
N ARG A 246 3.53 4.08 0.26
CA ARG A 246 3.17 3.99 -1.17
C ARG A 246 4.16 3.11 -1.93
N GLY A 247 4.74 2.15 -1.23
CA GLY A 247 5.69 1.20 -1.75
C GLY A 247 6.18 0.32 -0.61
N PHE A 248 6.02 -0.99 -0.75
CA PHE A 248 6.44 -1.92 0.29
C PHE A 248 7.97 -2.07 0.27
N SER A 249 8.59 -1.80 1.41
CA SER A 249 10.01 -2.08 1.69
C SER A 249 10.18 -2.45 3.15
N ILE A 250 11.14 -3.32 3.44
CA ILE A 250 11.50 -3.70 4.80
C ILE A 250 12.42 -2.69 5.50
N ASP A 251 12.96 -1.69 4.79
CA ASP A 251 13.95 -0.74 5.35
C ASP A 251 13.46 -0.03 6.60
N LYS A 252 12.15 0.20 6.72
CA LYS A 252 11.54 0.87 7.88
C LYS A 252 11.47 -0.01 9.13
N PHE A 253 11.64 -1.32 8.99
CA PHE A 253 11.71 -2.28 10.09
C PHE A 253 13.14 -2.50 10.58
N LEU A 254 14.14 -2.13 9.78
CA LEU A 254 15.55 -2.25 10.14
C LEU A 254 16.01 -1.04 10.97
N GLU A 255 16.93 -1.25 11.90
CA GLU A 255 17.67 -0.15 12.51
C GLU A 255 18.53 0.51 11.43
N ASN A 256 18.48 1.84 11.38
CA ASN A 256 19.25 2.58 10.39
C ASN A 256 19.73 3.85 11.07
N ASP A 257 21.00 3.86 11.44
CA ASP A 257 21.65 4.96 12.17
C ASP A 257 22.01 6.15 11.27
N GLN A 258 21.60 6.12 10.00
CA GLN A 258 21.89 7.19 9.06
C GLN A 258 20.91 8.36 9.25
N GLU A 259 21.44 9.57 9.46
CA GLU A 259 20.69 10.82 9.33
C GLU A 259 20.14 10.93 7.90
N ARG A 260 18.88 10.56 7.71
CA ARG A 260 18.19 10.72 6.43
C ARG A 260 17.68 12.15 6.30
N ARG A 261 18.13 12.86 5.27
CA ARG A 261 17.54 14.15 4.89
C ARG A 261 16.09 13.93 4.48
N GLY A 262 15.20 14.79 4.98
CA GLY A 262 13.78 14.73 4.61
C GLY A 262 13.55 14.96 3.11
N PRO A 263 12.51 14.33 2.52
CA PRO A 263 12.25 14.43 1.10
C PRO A 263 11.84 15.86 0.71
N ALA A 264 12.08 16.23 -0.56
CA ALA A 264 11.52 17.45 -1.12
C ALA A 264 9.98 17.36 -1.14
N PRO A 265 9.26 18.45 -0.81
CA PRO A 265 7.80 18.49 -0.90
C PRO A 265 7.34 18.26 -2.34
N ARG A 266 6.27 17.47 -2.49
CA ARG A 266 5.63 17.17 -3.77
C ARG A 266 4.13 17.38 -3.65
N ILE A 267 3.50 17.83 -4.72
CA ILE A 267 2.05 17.89 -4.89
C ILE A 267 1.62 16.78 -5.85
N TYR A 268 0.52 16.10 -5.54
CA TYR A 268 -0.08 15.14 -6.46
C TYR A 268 -0.93 15.88 -7.50
N LEU A 269 -0.69 15.62 -8.79
CA LEU A 269 -1.44 16.21 -9.88
C LEU A 269 -2.19 15.10 -10.63
N PRO A 270 -3.51 14.95 -10.42
CA PRO A 270 -4.27 13.80 -10.91
C PRO A 270 -4.35 13.78 -12.45
N LYS A 271 -4.27 14.95 -13.09
CA LYS A 271 -4.22 15.10 -14.55
C LYS A 271 -2.89 14.66 -15.17
N LEU A 272 -1.83 14.59 -14.37
CA LEU A 272 -0.54 14.01 -14.79
C LEU A 272 -0.37 12.56 -14.30
N LEU A 273 -1.30 12.04 -13.50
CA LEU A 273 -1.19 10.75 -12.82
C LEU A 273 0.16 10.61 -12.10
N ASN A 274 0.64 11.67 -11.45
CA ASN A 274 1.95 11.67 -10.80
C ASN A 274 2.09 12.72 -9.69
N TRP A 275 3.14 12.55 -8.88
CA TRP A 275 3.60 13.51 -7.90
C TRP A 275 4.70 14.39 -8.49
N VAL A 276 4.47 15.70 -8.51
CA VAL A 276 5.43 16.68 -9.03
C VAL A 276 6.06 17.44 -7.85
N ARG A 277 7.36 17.71 -7.93
CA ARG A 277 8.05 18.54 -6.94
C ARG A 277 7.38 19.89 -6.85
N TRP A 278 7.21 20.39 -5.62
CA TRP A 278 6.57 21.68 -5.38
C TRP A 278 7.22 22.80 -6.21
N ASP A 279 8.56 22.83 -6.26
CA ASP A 279 9.29 23.85 -7.00
C ASP A 279 8.95 23.86 -8.51
N THR A 280 8.78 22.68 -9.12
CA THR A 280 8.36 22.57 -10.53
C THR A 280 6.88 22.91 -10.71
N ALA A 281 6.03 22.56 -9.74
CA ALA A 281 4.61 22.94 -9.78
C ALA A 281 4.45 24.47 -9.66
N GLU A 282 5.27 25.11 -8.83
CA GLU A 282 5.32 26.56 -8.65
C GLU A 282 5.80 27.28 -9.91
N GLU A 283 6.86 26.78 -10.56
CA GLU A 283 7.32 27.25 -11.89
C GLU A 283 6.18 27.21 -12.91
N ILE A 284 5.48 26.07 -13.05
CA ILE A 284 4.35 25.96 -13.99
C ILE A 284 3.22 26.93 -13.62
N ARG A 285 2.89 27.07 -12.34
CA ARG A 285 1.83 27.97 -11.86
C ARG A 285 2.13 29.43 -12.21
N GLU A 286 3.36 29.87 -12.03
CA GLU A 286 3.76 31.28 -12.18
C GLU A 286 4.04 31.64 -13.63
N ASP A 287 4.78 30.79 -14.33
CA ASP A 287 5.25 31.09 -15.69
C ASP A 287 4.25 30.65 -16.76
N LEU A 288 3.40 29.65 -16.48
CA LEU A 288 2.49 29.02 -17.44
C LEU A 288 1.06 28.85 -16.86
N PRO A 289 0.37 29.94 -16.47
CA PRO A 289 -0.93 29.87 -15.78
C PRO A 289 -2.01 29.10 -16.57
N GLY A 290 -2.03 29.21 -17.90
CA GLY A 290 -2.97 28.46 -18.74
C GLY A 290 -2.71 26.95 -18.77
N LEU A 291 -1.45 26.52 -18.56
CA LEU A 291 -1.10 25.11 -18.41
C LEU A 291 -1.43 24.64 -16.99
N TRP A 292 -1.17 25.47 -15.98
CA TRP A 292 -1.56 25.22 -14.59
C TRP A 292 -3.06 24.92 -14.46
N GLU A 293 -3.91 25.73 -15.09
CA GLU A 293 -5.37 25.50 -15.12
C GLU A 293 -5.78 24.13 -15.68
N LYS A 294 -4.97 23.55 -16.59
CA LYS A 294 -5.23 22.23 -17.16
C LYS A 294 -4.79 21.08 -16.25
N ILE A 295 -3.68 21.24 -15.52
CA ILE A 295 -3.07 20.16 -14.72
C ILE A 295 -3.49 20.17 -13.25
N TYR A 296 -3.87 21.33 -12.73
CA TYR A 296 -4.19 21.53 -11.31
C TYR A 296 -5.66 21.19 -11.03
N THR A 297 -5.88 20.50 -9.91
CA THR A 297 -7.23 20.22 -9.40
C THR A 297 -7.29 20.72 -7.96
N PRO A 298 -8.04 21.79 -7.67
CA PRO A 298 -8.02 22.41 -6.35
C PRO A 298 -8.73 21.56 -5.30
N THR A 299 -8.21 21.64 -4.07
CA THR A 299 -8.85 21.13 -2.85
C THR A 299 -8.67 22.18 -1.76
N GLU A 300 -9.47 22.15 -0.71
CA GLU A 300 -9.28 23.05 0.44
C GLU A 300 -7.85 22.98 1.03
N HIS A 301 -7.24 21.80 0.99
CA HIS A 301 -5.89 21.57 1.48
C HIS A 301 -4.81 22.22 0.61
N SER A 302 -4.87 22.02 -0.72
CA SER A 302 -3.90 22.61 -1.66
C SER A 302 -4.05 24.12 -1.76
N GLU A 303 -5.29 24.64 -1.75
CA GLU A 303 -5.55 26.08 -1.68
C GLU A 303 -5.00 26.69 -0.39
N GLY A 304 -5.13 25.99 0.75
CA GLY A 304 -4.52 26.40 2.01
C GLY A 304 -3.00 26.53 1.95
N VAL A 305 -2.32 25.61 1.23
CA VAL A 305 -0.86 25.70 1.01
C VAL A 305 -0.52 26.90 0.15
N ILE A 306 -1.22 27.09 -0.98
CA ILE A 306 -0.99 28.20 -1.91
C ILE A 306 -1.22 29.54 -1.22
N ALA A 307 -2.34 29.68 -0.48
CA ALA A 307 -2.70 30.90 0.23
C ALA A 307 -1.72 31.28 1.35
N SER A 308 -1.00 30.30 1.91
CA SER A 308 0.02 30.57 2.94
C SER A 308 1.21 31.38 2.40
N GLY A 309 1.46 31.33 1.09
CA GLY A 309 2.63 31.95 0.44
C GLY A 309 3.98 31.38 0.90
N GLN A 310 3.98 30.32 1.72
CA GLN A 310 5.20 29.69 2.22
C GLN A 310 5.49 28.41 1.46
N ARG A 311 6.78 28.13 1.24
CA ARG A 311 7.21 26.85 0.70
C ARG A 311 6.82 25.73 1.67
N PRO A 312 6.03 24.73 1.23
CA PRO A 312 5.58 23.67 2.10
C PRO A 312 6.75 22.79 2.58
N HIS A 313 6.59 22.21 3.75
CA HIS A 313 7.55 21.26 4.31
C HIS A 313 6.96 19.86 4.34
N PHE A 314 7.79 18.82 4.16
CA PHE A 314 7.33 17.42 4.11
C PHE A 314 6.68 16.94 5.42
N SER A 315 6.84 17.69 6.52
CA SER A 315 6.20 17.43 7.82
C SER A 315 4.84 18.11 7.99
N GLN A 316 4.32 18.79 6.95
CA GLN A 316 3.00 19.42 6.97
C GLN A 316 1.97 18.52 6.28
N PRO A 317 0.75 18.42 6.81
CA PRO A 317 -0.23 17.44 6.34
C PRO A 317 -0.90 17.80 5.01
N LEU A 318 -1.03 19.09 4.68
CA LEU A 318 -1.96 19.58 3.67
C LEU A 318 -1.74 18.97 2.27
N LEU A 319 -0.49 18.85 1.81
CA LEU A 319 -0.23 18.23 0.50
C LEU A 319 -0.55 16.72 0.47
N TYR A 320 -0.47 16.04 1.61
CA TYR A 320 -0.84 14.62 1.71
C TYR A 320 -2.36 14.45 1.79
N LYS A 321 -3.06 15.31 2.55
CA LYS A 321 -4.53 15.33 2.59
C LYS A 321 -5.13 15.66 1.23
N HIS A 322 -4.54 16.62 0.51
CA HIS A 322 -4.85 16.91 -0.89
C HIS A 322 -4.75 15.65 -1.77
N HIS A 323 -3.64 14.93 -1.69
CA HIS A 323 -3.46 13.67 -2.43
C HIS A 323 -4.52 12.63 -2.04
N PHE A 324 -4.79 12.45 -0.74
CA PHE A 324 -5.75 11.45 -0.28
C PHE A 324 -7.12 11.65 -0.90
N LYS A 325 -7.61 12.90 -0.87
CA LYS A 325 -8.90 13.27 -1.45
C LYS A 325 -8.95 12.94 -2.94
N LEU A 326 -7.97 13.45 -3.70
CA LEU A 326 -7.95 13.28 -5.15
C LEU A 326 -7.82 11.82 -5.60
N LEU A 327 -7.01 11.03 -4.90
CA LEU A 327 -6.84 9.62 -5.26
C LEU A 327 -8.07 8.79 -4.88
N ALA A 328 -8.74 9.12 -3.76
CA ALA A 328 -10.02 8.50 -3.41
C ALA A 328 -11.14 8.87 -4.40
N ASP A 329 -11.16 10.10 -4.90
CA ASP A 329 -12.08 10.53 -5.96
C ASP A 329 -11.84 9.72 -7.24
N GLN A 330 -10.56 9.56 -7.65
CA GLN A 330 -10.21 8.72 -8.81
C GLN A 330 -10.62 7.25 -8.63
N TYR A 331 -10.47 6.68 -7.42
CA TYR A 331 -10.98 5.33 -7.13
C TYR A 331 -12.51 5.26 -7.16
N SER A 332 -13.19 6.32 -6.76
CA SER A 332 -14.65 6.41 -6.81
C SER A 332 -15.18 6.50 -8.24
N GLU A 333 -14.48 7.19 -9.14
CA GLU A 333 -14.82 7.28 -10.57
C GLU A 333 -14.80 5.92 -11.28
N ILE A 334 -13.89 5.02 -10.87
CA ILE A 334 -13.79 3.68 -11.46
C ILE A 334 -14.66 2.63 -10.76
N ARG A 335 -15.11 2.91 -9.52
CA ARG A 335 -15.93 2.01 -8.72
C ARG A 335 -17.28 1.76 -9.42
N GLY A 336 -17.67 0.50 -9.55
CA GLY A 336 -18.94 0.10 -10.17
C GLY A 336 -18.96 0.08 -11.71
N LEU A 337 -17.92 0.57 -12.38
CA LEU A 337 -17.74 0.39 -13.81
C LEU A 337 -17.41 -1.07 -14.17
N SER A 338 -17.69 -1.50 -15.40
CA SER A 338 -17.18 -2.78 -15.91
C SER A 338 -15.67 -2.72 -16.12
N MET A 339 -14.97 -3.85 -16.16
CA MET A 339 -13.52 -3.88 -16.42
C MET A 339 -13.17 -3.20 -17.76
N SER A 340 -13.99 -3.38 -18.80
CA SER A 340 -13.80 -2.72 -20.11
C SER A 340 -13.91 -1.20 -20.02
N ASP A 341 -14.90 -0.71 -19.26
CA ASP A 341 -15.13 0.73 -19.08
C ASP A 341 -14.01 1.37 -18.22
N ARG A 342 -13.56 0.68 -17.16
CA ARG A 342 -12.38 1.10 -16.37
C ARG A 342 -11.14 1.23 -17.22
N ILE A 343 -10.86 0.21 -18.06
CA ILE A 343 -9.73 0.25 -18.99
C ILE A 343 -9.86 1.45 -19.92
N THR A 344 -11.03 1.67 -20.52
CA THR A 344 -11.26 2.80 -21.44
C THR A 344 -11.02 4.14 -20.75
N LEU A 345 -11.63 4.36 -19.59
CA LEU A 345 -11.47 5.59 -18.81
C LEU A 345 -10.01 5.87 -18.44
N LEU A 346 -9.26 4.85 -17.98
CA LEU A 346 -7.86 5.01 -17.61
C LEU A 346 -6.96 5.23 -18.83
N GLN A 347 -7.26 4.61 -19.97
CA GLN A 347 -6.55 4.89 -21.22
C GLN A 347 -6.75 6.33 -21.68
N GLU A 348 -7.97 6.87 -21.57
CA GLU A 348 -8.26 8.28 -21.86
C GLU A 348 -7.47 9.21 -20.94
N LYS A 349 -7.45 8.94 -19.63
CA LYS A 349 -6.65 9.71 -18.66
C LYS A 349 -5.15 9.63 -18.94
N ILE A 350 -4.63 8.46 -19.34
CA ILE A 350 -3.23 8.31 -19.72
C ILE A 350 -2.91 9.13 -20.99
N ILE A 351 -3.79 9.11 -21.99
CA ILE A 351 -3.61 9.90 -23.22
C ILE A 351 -3.64 11.41 -22.90
N GLU A 352 -4.57 11.85 -22.03
CA GLU A 352 -4.62 13.23 -21.55
C GLU A 352 -3.31 13.61 -20.83
N ALA A 353 -2.85 12.79 -19.89
CA ALA A 353 -1.61 13.02 -19.16
C ALA A 353 -0.39 13.08 -20.08
N SER A 354 -0.29 12.19 -21.09
CA SER A 354 0.81 12.22 -22.07
C SER A 354 0.85 13.54 -22.85
N LYS A 355 -0.31 14.05 -23.31
CA LYS A 355 -0.40 15.35 -24.00
C LYS A 355 0.01 16.51 -23.10
N LEU A 356 -0.36 16.46 -21.82
CA LEU A 356 0.01 17.49 -20.85
C LEU A 356 1.52 17.47 -20.57
N TYR A 357 2.15 16.28 -20.50
CA TYR A 357 3.61 16.17 -20.43
C TYR A 357 4.31 16.71 -21.67
N GLU A 358 3.80 16.44 -22.87
CA GLU A 358 4.31 17.04 -24.12
C GLU A 358 4.22 18.57 -24.07
N GLU A 359 3.09 19.13 -23.62
CA GLU A 359 2.93 20.58 -23.46
C GLU A 359 3.90 21.18 -22.43
N ILE A 360 4.15 20.49 -21.31
CA ILE A 360 5.16 20.90 -20.31
C ILE A 360 6.57 20.92 -20.93
N GLU A 361 6.93 19.89 -21.70
CA GLU A 361 8.23 19.79 -22.37
C GLU A 361 8.42 20.84 -23.46
N ASP A 362 7.38 21.12 -24.27
CA ASP A 362 7.38 22.15 -25.31
C ASP A 362 7.60 23.56 -24.73
N ASN A 363 7.10 23.81 -23.53
CA ASN A 363 7.33 25.03 -22.78
C ASN A 363 8.67 25.05 -22.01
N ARG A 364 9.50 24.01 -22.15
CA ARG A 364 10.87 23.91 -21.61
C ARG A 364 10.96 23.92 -20.08
N VAL A 365 9.91 23.49 -19.39
CA VAL A 365 9.91 23.31 -17.94
C VAL A 365 10.93 22.23 -17.55
N ILE A 366 11.75 22.50 -16.53
CA ILE A 366 12.83 21.59 -16.13
C ILE A 366 12.39 20.69 -14.97
N PHE A 367 12.31 19.38 -15.23
CA PHE A 367 12.18 18.38 -14.16
C PHE A 367 13.55 18.03 -13.56
N PHE A 368 13.85 18.56 -12.37
CA PHE A 368 15.06 18.22 -11.60
C PHE A 368 15.02 16.85 -10.92
N ASP A 369 13.90 16.14 -11.02
CA ASP A 369 13.67 14.79 -10.48
C ASP A 369 13.02 13.95 -11.57
N SER A 370 13.68 12.86 -11.98
CA SER A 370 13.15 11.95 -13.00
C SER A 370 11.83 11.31 -12.59
N ASN A 371 11.53 11.23 -11.29
CA ASN A 371 10.27 10.68 -10.81
C ASN A 371 9.06 11.59 -11.06
N CYS A 372 9.25 12.84 -11.51
CA CYS A 372 8.16 13.76 -11.82
C CYS A 372 7.72 13.72 -13.29
N LYS A 373 8.48 13.02 -14.15
CA LYS A 373 8.22 12.88 -15.57
C LYS A 373 7.21 11.75 -15.87
N GLY A 374 6.79 11.65 -17.13
CA GLY A 374 5.71 10.78 -17.59
C GLY A 374 6.12 9.39 -18.11
N GLU A 375 7.34 8.91 -17.85
CA GLU A 375 7.85 7.66 -18.46
C GLU A 375 7.10 6.39 -18.03
N HIS A 376 6.30 6.44 -16.96
CA HIS A 376 5.42 5.35 -16.56
C HIS A 376 4.20 5.18 -17.47
N LEU A 377 3.74 6.25 -18.12
CA LEU A 377 2.49 6.26 -18.88
C LEU A 377 2.47 5.26 -20.06
N PRO A 378 3.53 5.14 -20.89
CA PRO A 378 3.55 4.14 -21.96
C PRO A 378 3.46 2.70 -21.44
N VAL A 379 4.08 2.44 -20.29
CA VAL A 379 4.08 1.12 -19.63
C VAL A 379 2.68 0.79 -19.14
N TRP A 380 2.03 1.73 -18.45
CA TRP A 380 0.67 1.56 -17.95
C TRP A 380 -0.34 1.38 -19.08
N ASN A 381 -0.23 2.15 -20.16
CA ASN A 381 -1.09 1.95 -21.34
C ASN A 381 -0.85 0.58 -22.01
N ARG A 382 0.39 0.08 -22.01
CA ARG A 382 0.69 -1.28 -22.49
C ARG A 382 0.05 -2.34 -21.59
N ILE A 383 0.08 -2.16 -20.27
CA ILE A 383 -0.58 -3.04 -19.30
C ILE A 383 -2.09 -3.08 -19.53
N LEU A 384 -2.74 -1.92 -19.66
CA LEU A 384 -4.19 -1.84 -19.90
C LEU A 384 -4.61 -2.52 -21.21
N ARG A 385 -3.81 -2.38 -22.28
CA ARG A 385 -4.04 -3.13 -23.53
C ARG A 385 -3.91 -4.63 -23.35
N HIS A 386 -2.97 -5.08 -22.53
CA HIS A 386 -2.79 -6.50 -22.23
C HIS A 386 -3.98 -7.08 -21.44
N LEU A 387 -4.44 -6.36 -20.41
CA LEU A 387 -5.64 -6.75 -19.66
C LEU A 387 -6.88 -6.84 -20.56
N ARG A 388 -7.02 -5.93 -21.52
CA ARG A 388 -8.12 -5.97 -22.50
C ARG A 388 -8.11 -7.21 -23.39
N THR A 389 -6.93 -7.73 -23.73
CA THR A 389 -6.82 -8.95 -24.56
C THR A 389 -7.09 -10.23 -23.79
N ALA A 390 -7.12 -10.17 -22.45
CA ALA A 390 -7.43 -11.31 -21.58
C ALA A 390 -8.92 -11.40 -21.20
N LEU A 391 -9.71 -10.36 -21.51
CA LEU A 391 -11.18 -10.36 -21.49
C LEU A 391 -11.74 -11.08 -22.72
#